data_AF-A0A7V5UKX3-F1
#
_entry.id   AF-A0A7V5UKX3-F1
#
_cell.length_a   1.000
_cell.length_b   1.000
_cell.length_c   1.000
_cell.angle_alpha   90.00
_cell.angle_beta   90.00
_cell.angle_gamma   90.00
#
_symmetry.space_group_name_H-M   'P 1'
#
loop_
_entity.id
_entity.type
_entity.pdbx_description
1 polymer ?
#
loop_
_entity_poly.entity_id
_entity_poly.type
_entity_poly.pdbx_seq_one_letter_code
_entity_poly.pdbx_strand_id
1 'polypeptide(L)'
;AELLLRGPQTLGELRSRASRMASIPDMAALQSLLRPLIDRRIVVELTPPGRGQVVTHGLYLDREWDKVRESVATSGRQGAAAVEAASATTATPLAQRVAALEEALAALQAKVEELERRMDGS
;
A
#
# COMPACT_ATOMS: atom_id res chain seq x y z
N ALA A 1 17.25 12.23 2.60
CA ALA A 1 17.50 12.13 4.05
C ALA A 1 16.22 11.85 4.85
N GLU A 2 15.09 12.52 4.57
CA GLU A 2 13.85 12.38 5.36
C GLU A 2 13.42 10.94 5.69
N LEU A 3 13.42 10.02 4.73
CA LEU A 3 13.05 8.61 4.98
C LEU A 3 14.02 7.90 5.94
N LEU A 4 15.32 8.22 5.89
CA LEU A 4 16.32 7.62 6.81
C LEU A 4 16.15 8.12 8.24
N LEU A 5 15.76 9.38 8.40
CA LEU A 5 15.64 10.02 9.71
C LEU A 5 14.31 9.73 10.41
N ARG A 6 13.28 9.39 9.63
CA ARG A 6 11.89 9.27 10.13
C ARG A 6 11.23 7.94 9.79
N GLY A 7 11.88 7.09 9.01
CA GLY A 7 11.35 5.80 8.58
C GLY A 7 10.18 5.91 7.60
N PRO A 8 9.25 4.93 7.64
CA PRO A 8 8.06 4.89 6.81
C PRO A 8 7.18 6.14 6.94
N GLN A 9 6.78 6.73 5.82
CA GLN A 9 5.95 7.92 5.79
C GLN A 9 4.96 7.86 4.63
N THR A 10 3.80 8.50 4.79
CA THR A 10 2.88 8.71 3.67
C THR A 10 3.51 9.68 2.64
N LEU A 11 3.11 9.59 1.37
CA LEU A 11 3.55 10.55 0.35
C LEU A 11 3.20 12.01 0.71
N GLY A 12 2.07 12.23 1.38
CA GLY A 12 1.65 13.56 1.84
C GLY A 12 2.60 14.15 2.89
N GLU A 13 2.92 13.36 3.92
CA GLU A 13 3.89 13.74 4.95
C GLU A 13 5.28 13.94 4.35
N LEU A 14 5.70 13.01 3.50
CA LEU A 14 6.99 13.06 2.83
C LEU A 14 7.12 14.34 2.00
N ARG A 15 6.09 14.72 1.23
CA ARG A 15 6.08 15.98 0.49
C ARG A 15 6.28 17.16 1.42
N SER A 16 5.41 17.29 2.43
CA SER A 16 5.41 18.42 3.37
C SER A 16 6.76 18.59 4.09
N ARG A 17 7.38 17.48 4.50
CA ARG A 17 8.65 17.48 5.24
C ARG A 17 9.84 17.70 4.30
N ALA A 18 9.90 16.99 3.17
CA ALA A 18 10.97 17.14 2.19
C ALA A 18 10.97 18.52 1.52
N SER A 19 9.80 19.19 1.42
CA SER A 19 9.69 20.57 0.94
C SER A 19 10.51 21.58 1.75
N ARG A 20 10.89 21.26 2.99
CA ARG A 20 11.79 22.08 3.82
C ARG A 20 13.25 22.00 3.37
N MET A 21 13.62 20.92 2.68
CA MET A 21 14.98 20.66 2.20
C MET A 21 15.16 20.99 0.71
N ALA A 22 14.12 20.75 -0.10
CA ALA A 22 14.13 20.99 -1.54
C ALA A 22 12.74 21.41 -2.02
N SER A 23 12.66 22.29 -3.03
CA SER A 23 11.36 22.69 -3.58
C SER A 23 10.66 21.51 -4.26
N ILE A 24 9.47 21.17 -3.78
CA ILE A 24 8.61 20.09 -4.31
C ILE A 24 7.19 20.67 -4.43
N PRO A 25 6.84 21.29 -5.57
CA PRO A 25 5.66 22.14 -5.68
C PRO A 25 4.35 21.38 -5.47
N ASP A 26 4.28 20.15 -5.97
CA ASP A 26 3.08 19.32 -5.95
C ASP A 26 3.41 17.82 -5.79
N MET A 27 2.36 17.01 -5.81
CA MET A 27 2.49 15.56 -5.68
C MET A 27 3.09 14.91 -6.94
N ALA A 28 2.85 15.45 -8.13
CA ALA A 28 3.37 14.91 -9.38
C ALA A 28 4.90 15.06 -9.46
N ALA A 29 5.42 16.20 -9.01
CA ALA A 29 6.84 16.44 -8.84
C ALA A 29 7.46 15.46 -7.84
N LEU A 30 6.82 15.22 -6.69
CA LEU A 30 7.30 14.22 -5.72
C LEU A 30 7.36 12.82 -6.36
N GLN A 31 6.30 12.38 -7.03
CA GLN A 31 6.25 11.07 -7.67
C GLN A 31 7.34 10.93 -8.74
N SER A 32 7.59 11.98 -9.53
CA SER A 32 8.64 12.01 -10.53
C SER A 32 10.03 11.89 -9.91
N LEU A 33 10.27 12.52 -8.76
CA LEU A 33 11.51 12.39 -7.99
C LEU A 33 11.68 10.99 -7.38
N LEU A 34 10.59 10.38 -6.92
CA LEU A 34 10.62 9.05 -6.29
C LEU A 34 10.79 7.91 -7.31
N ARG A 35 10.25 8.05 -8.52
CA ARG A 35 10.30 7.02 -9.57
C ARG A 35 11.69 6.41 -9.77
N PRO A 36 12.76 7.18 -10.07
CA PRO A 36 14.09 6.61 -10.26
C PRO A 36 14.69 6.01 -8.97
N LEU A 37 14.25 6.44 -7.79
CA LEU A 37 14.69 5.88 -6.51
C LEU A 37 14.01 4.54 -6.22
N ILE A 38 12.75 4.39 -6.61
CA ILE A 38 11.99 3.14 -6.52
C ILE A 38 12.58 2.12 -7.50
N ASP A 39 12.86 2.52 -8.74
CA ASP A 39 13.46 1.65 -9.75
C ASP A 39 14.82 1.08 -9.29
N ARG A 40 15.57 1.86 -8.51
CA ARG A 40 16.85 1.46 -7.91
C ARG A 40 16.72 0.79 -6.54
N ARG A 41 15.50 0.57 -6.04
CA ARG A 41 15.20 0.04 -4.69
C ARG A 41 15.83 0.85 -3.55
N ILE A 42 16.12 2.13 -3.77
CA ILE A 42 16.54 3.06 -2.71
C ILE A 42 15.33 3.50 -1.90
N VAL A 43 14.16 3.58 -2.54
CA VAL A 43 12.85 3.78 -1.92
C VAL A 43 12.01 2.54 -2.18
N VAL A 44 11.25 2.11 -1.18
CA VAL A 44 10.37 0.94 -1.25
C VAL A 44 8.95 1.36 -0.89
N GLU A 45 8.00 0.95 -1.72
CA GLU A 45 6.58 1.12 -1.48
C GLU A 45 6.10 0.05 -0.49
N LEU A 46 5.55 0.47 0.65
CA LEU A 46 5.07 -0.45 1.69
C LEU A 46 3.58 -0.74 1.56
N THR A 47 2.85 0.11 0.84
CA THR A 47 1.43 -0.06 0.53
C THR A 47 1.18 0.17 -0.96
N PRO A 48 0.08 -0.38 -1.51
CA PRO A 48 -0.32 -0.12 -2.88
C PRO A 48 -0.46 1.38 -3.18
N PRO A 49 -0.33 1.79 -4.45
CA PRO A 49 -0.53 3.18 -4.86
C PRO A 49 -1.97 3.63 -4.59
N GLY A 50 -2.12 4.85 -4.09
CA GLY A 50 -3.43 5.42 -3.75
C GLY A 50 -3.35 6.49 -2.67
N ARG A 51 -4.52 6.90 -2.15
CA ARG A 51 -4.59 7.82 -1.02
C ARG A 51 -3.93 7.16 0.20
N GLY A 52 -2.99 7.88 0.81
CA GLY A 52 -2.29 7.39 2.00
C GLY A 52 -1.15 6.41 1.69
N GLN A 53 -0.69 6.32 0.44
CA GLN A 53 0.44 5.46 0.09
C GLN A 53 1.65 5.75 0.99
N VAL A 54 2.20 4.69 1.60
CA VAL A 54 3.35 4.73 2.50
C VAL A 54 4.59 4.21 1.77
N VAL A 55 5.69 4.93 1.91
CA VAL A 55 7.00 4.57 1.36
C VAL A 55 8.08 4.65 2.46
N THR A 56 9.15 3.88 2.29
CA THR A 56 10.33 3.92 3.16
C THR A 56 11.63 3.80 2.36
N HIS A 57 12.79 3.87 3.01
CA HIS A 57 14.07 3.59 2.37
C HIS A 57 14.31 2.08 2.21
N GLY A 58 15.08 1.68 1.19
CA GLY A 58 15.44 0.29 0.94
C GLY A 58 16.67 -0.23 1.69
N LEU A 59 17.24 0.57 2.59
CA LEU A 59 18.49 0.24 3.30
C LEU A 59 18.33 -0.60 4.58
N TYR A 60 17.15 -1.17 4.83
CA TYR A 60 16.95 -2.11 5.94
C TYR A 60 17.65 -3.45 5.68
N LEU A 61 18.06 -4.11 6.76
CA LEU A 61 18.49 -5.50 6.71
C LEU A 61 17.28 -6.43 6.52
N ASP A 62 17.51 -7.62 5.96
CA ASP A 62 16.42 -8.57 5.65
C ASP A 62 15.54 -8.89 6.87
N ARG A 63 16.17 -9.08 8.03
CA ARG A 63 15.51 -9.35 9.32
C ARG A 63 14.69 -8.19 9.90
N GLU A 64 14.84 -6.98 9.37
CA GLU A 64 14.17 -5.78 9.86
C GLU A 64 12.85 -5.51 9.12
N TRP A 65 12.67 -6.09 7.92
CA TRP A 65 11.50 -5.84 7.09
C TRP A 65 10.18 -6.24 7.72
N ASP A 66 10.15 -7.32 8.51
CA ASP A 66 8.93 -7.77 9.19
C ASP A 66 8.42 -6.70 10.18
N LYS A 67 9.34 -6.13 10.97
CA LYS A 67 9.04 -5.05 11.92
C LYS A 67 8.58 -3.78 11.20
N VAL A 68 9.22 -3.45 10.08
CA VAL A 68 8.86 -2.28 9.26
C VAL A 68 7.43 -2.44 8.72
N ARG A 69 7.09 -3.61 8.18
CA ARG A 69 5.74 -3.89 7.68
C ARG A 69 4.69 -3.89 8.79
N GLU A 70 5.02 -4.43 9.96
CA GLU A 70 4.13 -4.43 11.13
C GLU A 70 3.85 -3.00 11.65
N SER A 71 4.87 -2.14 11.67
CA SER A 71 4.71 -0.73 12.08
C SER A 71 3.75 0.04 11.17
N VAL A 72 3.80 -0.21 9.85
CA VAL A 72 2.83 0.41 8.92
C VAL A 72 1.43 -0.15 9.11
N ALA A 73 1.29 -1.46 9.36
CA ALA A 73 -0.01 -2.07 9.63
C ALA A 73 -0.67 -1.51 10.91
N THR A 74 0.11 -1.25 11.96
CA THR A 74 -0.37 -0.62 13.21
C THR A 74 -0.75 0.85 13.03
N SER A 75 0.07 1.65 12.34
CA SER A 75 -0.23 3.06 12.06
C SER A 75 -1.43 3.23 11.13
N GLY A 76 -1.60 2.34 10.14
CA GLY A 76 -2.77 2.31 9.27
C GLY A 76 -4.09 2.07 10.02
N ARG A 77 -4.07 1.23 11.06
CA ARG A 77 -5.24 0.98 11.93
C ARG A 77 -5.65 2.21 12.75
N GLN A 78 -4.68 3.02 13.20
CA GLN A 78 -4.95 4.26 13.93
C GLN A 78 -5.55 5.35 13.04
N GLY A 79 -5.13 5.43 11.77
CA GLY A 79 -5.74 6.31 10.77
C GLY A 79 -7.15 5.85 10.34
N ALA A 80 -7.37 4.53 10.23
CA ALA A 80 -8.67 3.96 9.86
C ALA A 80 -9.78 4.27 10.88
N ALA A 81 -9.48 4.25 12.18
CA ALA A 81 -10.44 4.58 13.24
C ALA A 81 -10.97 6.03 13.17
N ALA A 82 -10.18 6.97 12.64
CA ALA A 82 -10.61 8.36 12.43
C ALA A 82 -11.44 8.54 11.14
N VAL A 83 -11.28 7.65 10.15
CA VAL A 83 -12.00 7.67 8.86
C VAL A 83 -13.32 6.90 8.93
N GLU A 84 -13.46 5.93 9.84
CA GLU A 84 -14.71 5.20 10.09
C GLU A 84 -15.86 6.12 10.51
N ALA A 85 -15.59 7.16 11.32
CA ALA A 85 -16.60 8.14 11.70
C ALA A 85 -17.16 8.97 10.52
N ALA A 86 -16.38 9.11 9.43
CA ALA A 86 -16.78 9.83 8.22
C ALA A 86 -17.32 8.90 7.10
N SER A 87 -17.15 7.58 7.23
CA SER A 87 -17.48 6.58 6.21
C SER A 87 -18.82 5.86 6.44
N ALA A 88 -19.55 6.22 7.49
CA ALA A 88 -20.87 5.67 7.79
C ALA A 88 -21.92 5.90 6.67
N THR A 89 -21.63 6.78 5.70
CA THR A 89 -22.49 7.04 4.53
C THR A 89 -22.07 6.22 3.28
N THR A 90 -20.91 5.55 3.28
CA THR A 90 -20.37 4.77 2.14
C THR A 90 -20.19 3.28 2.42
N ALA A 91 -20.77 2.76 3.50
CA ALA A 91 -20.66 1.35 3.87
C ALA A 91 -21.36 0.40 2.86
N THR A 92 -22.41 0.87 2.19
CA THR A 92 -23.23 0.05 1.29
C THR A 92 -22.51 -0.36 -0.01
N PRO A 93 -21.80 0.54 -0.73
CA PRO A 93 -21.07 0.17 -1.95
C PRO A 93 -19.87 -0.75 -1.72
N LEU A 94 -19.19 -0.65 -0.57
CA LEU A 94 -18.05 -1.50 -0.26
C LEU A 94 -18.48 -2.92 0.07
N ALA A 95 -19.54 -3.09 0.86
CA ALA A 95 -20.10 -4.41 1.18
C ALA A 95 -20.57 -5.15 -0.09
N GLN A 96 -21.20 -4.45 -1.02
CA GLN A 96 -21.61 -5.00 -2.32
C GLN A 96 -20.41 -5.44 -3.16
N ARG A 97 -19.31 -4.67 -3.14
CA ARG A 97 -18.09 -4.99 -3.88
C ARG A 97 -17.33 -6.16 -3.27
N VAL A 98 -17.33 -6.30 -1.95
CA VAL A 98 -16.77 -7.46 -1.26
C VAL A 98 -17.57 -8.72 -1.61
N ALA A 99 -18.90 -8.68 -1.51
CA ALA A 99 -19.75 -9.81 -1.89
C ALA A 99 -19.54 -10.27 -3.34
N ALA A 100 -19.45 -9.34 -4.28
CA ALA A 100 -19.18 -9.65 -5.69
C ALA A 100 -17.79 -10.29 -5.91
N LEU A 101 -16.78 -9.87 -5.13
CA LEU A 101 -15.44 -10.45 -5.20
C LEU A 101 -15.39 -11.86 -4.60
N GLU A 102 -16.11 -12.10 -3.50
CA GLU A 102 -16.22 -13.42 -2.88
C GLU A 102 -16.90 -14.43 -3.82
N GLU A 103 -17.96 -14.01 -4.51
CA GLU A 103 -18.64 -14.85 -5.51
C GLU A 103 -17.74 -15.16 -6.71
N ALA A 104 -17.01 -14.15 -7.21
CA ALA A 104 -16.05 -14.34 -8.29
C ALA A 104 -14.91 -15.29 -7.90
N LEU A 105 -14.44 -15.23 -6.66
CA LEU A 105 -13.40 -16.10 -6.14
C LEU A 105 -13.88 -17.55 -6.00
N ALA A 106 -15.09 -17.76 -5.49
CA ALA A 106 -15.71 -19.10 -5.44
C ALA A 106 -15.87 -19.71 -6.84
N ALA A 107 -16.32 -18.91 -7.81
CA ALA A 107 -16.44 -19.36 -9.21
C ALA A 107 -15.07 -19.70 -9.84
N LEU A 108 -14.03 -18.95 -9.49
CA LEU A 108 -12.68 -19.22 -9.98
C LEU A 108 -12.09 -20.48 -9.36
N GLN A 109 -12.29 -20.70 -8.05
CA GLN A 109 -11.86 -21.92 -7.37
C GLN A 109 -12.51 -23.17 -7.98
N ALA A 110 -13.82 -23.13 -8.23
CA ALA A 110 -14.53 -24.24 -8.88
C ALA A 110 -13.99 -24.56 -10.28
N LYS A 111 -13.60 -23.53 -11.05
CA LYS A 111 -12.97 -23.72 -12.37
C LYS A 111 -11.57 -24.32 -12.27
N VAL A 112 -10.79 -23.94 -11.27
CA VAL A 112 -9.46 -24.51 -11.03
C VAL A 112 -9.60 -25.99 -10.67
N GLU A 113 -10.48 -26.36 -9.74
CA GLU A 113 -10.72 -27.76 -9.37
C GLU A 113 -11.19 -28.61 -10.57
N GLU A 114 -12.01 -28.05 -11.45
CA GLU A 114 -12.43 -28.73 -12.68
C GLU A 114 -11.26 -28.96 -13.65
N LEU A 115 -10.38 -27.97 -13.80
CA LEU A 115 -9.19 -28.10 -14.65
C LEU A 115 -8.19 -29.10 -14.07
N GLU A 116 -7.97 -29.10 -12.76
CA GLU A 116 -7.13 -30.07 -12.06
C GLU A 116 -7.67 -31.50 -12.27
N ARG A 117 -8.97 -31.72 -12.06
CA ARG A 117 -9.61 -33.03 -12.32
C ARG A 117 -9.46 -33.50 -13.77
N ARG A 118 -9.49 -32.58 -14.74
CA ARG A 118 -9.28 -32.90 -16.16
C ARG A 118 -7.83 -33.24 -16.49
N MET A 119 -6.87 -32.66 -15.78
CA MET A 119 -5.45 -32.95 -15.96
C MET A 119 -5.05 -34.26 -15.29
N ASP A 120 -5.62 -34.58 -14.14
CA ASP A 120 -5.37 -35.84 -13.42
C ASP A 120 -6.03 -37.06 -14.07
N GLY A 121 -7.03 -36.84 -14.92
CA GLY A 121 -7.74 -37.87 -15.68
C GLY A 121 -7.23 -38.12 -17.10
N SER A 122 -6.17 -37.42 -17.56
CA SER A 122 -5.55 -37.56 -18.89
C SER A 122 -4.15 -38.15 -18.81
#